data_AF-A0A2K9LE28-F1
#
_entry.id   AF-A0A2K9LE28-F1
#
_cell.length_a   1.000
_cell.length_b   1.000
_cell.length_c   1.000
_cell.angle_alpha   90.00
_cell.angle_beta   90.00
_cell.angle_gamma   90.00
#
_symmetry.space_group_name_H-M   'P 1'
#
loop_
_entity.id
_entity.type
_entity.pdbx_description
1 polymer ?
#
loop_
_entity_poly.entity_id
_entity_poly.type
_entity_poly.pdbx_seq_one_letter_code
_entity_poly.pdbx_strand_id
1 'polypeptide(L)'
;MFDILVFLFESYVHAGACPASDQLARRLSDAGFEDEEINEALEWWSGLREMAQAASPQIAPKSDSVRIYADSETAHLSAECRGFIAFLESAGVLDALSRELIIERAMALKQCTVNLHRLKVIVLMVLWQRDQPLDGLILDELLDGDDERLAVQ
;
A
#
# COMPACT_ATOMS: atom_id res chain seq x y z
N MET A 1 9.59 -7.82 -4.26
CA MET A 1 8.73 -6.63 -4.55
C MET A 1 8.40 -5.80 -3.30
N PHE A 2 7.84 -6.35 -2.22
CA PHE A 2 7.42 -5.54 -1.07
C PHE A 2 8.59 -4.83 -0.36
N ASP A 3 9.75 -5.47 -0.30
CA ASP A 3 10.98 -4.86 0.24
C ASP A 3 11.40 -3.62 -0.58
N ILE A 4 11.12 -3.61 -1.88
CA ILE A 4 11.31 -2.43 -2.73
C ILE A 4 10.33 -1.33 -2.35
N LEU A 5 9.05 -1.64 -2.10
CA LEU A 5 8.07 -0.63 -1.68
C LEU A 5 8.43 0.01 -0.34
N VAL A 6 8.89 -0.80 0.63
CA VAL A 6 9.41 -0.30 1.92
C VAL A 6 10.65 0.56 1.69
N PHE A 7 11.63 0.09 0.93
CA PHE A 7 12.84 0.84 0.59
C PHE A 7 12.52 2.18 -0.09
N LEU A 8 11.53 2.20 -0.99
CA LEU A 8 11.08 3.42 -1.66
C LEU A 8 10.49 4.42 -0.67
N PHE A 9 9.65 3.95 0.25
CA PHE A 9 9.12 4.79 1.31
C PHE A 9 10.26 5.38 2.15
N GLU A 10 11.16 4.56 2.70
CA GLU A 10 12.28 5.05 3.52
C GLU A 10 13.18 6.05 2.78
N SER A 11 13.48 5.75 1.51
CA SER A 11 14.37 6.56 0.68
C SER A 11 13.75 7.90 0.25
N TYR A 12 12.42 7.97 0.16
CA TYR A 12 11.73 9.11 -0.46
C TYR A 12 10.62 9.74 0.38
N VAL A 13 10.33 9.26 1.58
CA VAL A 13 9.31 9.87 2.47
C VAL A 13 9.64 11.33 2.82
N HIS A 14 10.92 11.66 2.94
CA HIS A 14 11.40 13.04 3.17
C HIS A 14 11.85 13.75 1.87
N ALA A 15 11.91 13.02 0.76
CA ALA A 15 12.29 13.59 -0.52
C ALA A 15 11.02 14.13 -1.17
N GLY A 16 10.97 15.44 -1.45
CA GLY A 16 9.78 16.07 -2.03
C GLY A 16 9.36 15.58 -3.43
N ALA A 17 10.07 14.61 -4.02
CA ALA A 17 9.65 13.92 -5.24
C ALA A 17 10.35 12.55 -5.41
N CYS A 18 9.57 11.56 -5.87
CA CYS A 18 10.08 10.30 -6.40
C CYS A 18 10.68 10.53 -7.82
N PRO A 19 11.85 9.97 -8.15
CA PRO A 19 12.45 10.09 -9.48
C PRO A 19 11.63 9.35 -10.55
N ALA A 20 11.89 9.64 -11.82
CA ALA A 20 11.30 8.93 -12.95
C ALA A 20 11.67 7.44 -12.95
N SER A 21 10.79 6.59 -13.49
CA SER A 21 10.90 5.12 -13.42
C SER A 21 12.26 4.58 -13.87
N ASP A 22 12.87 5.13 -14.92
CA ASP A 22 14.18 4.69 -15.41
C ASP A 22 15.33 4.97 -14.42
N GLN A 23 15.25 6.09 -13.69
CA GLN A 23 16.23 6.44 -12.67
C GLN A 23 16.00 5.62 -11.39
N LEU A 24 14.74 5.29 -11.11
CA LEU A 24 14.36 4.46 -9.98
C LEU A 24 14.84 3.02 -10.17
N ALA A 25 14.62 2.44 -11.36
CA ALA A 25 15.09 1.09 -11.70
C ALA A 25 16.60 0.94 -11.47
N ARG A 26 17.41 1.88 -11.98
CA ARG A 26 18.87 1.87 -11.79
C ARG A 26 19.27 1.94 -10.32
N ARG A 27 18.61 2.80 -9.54
CA ARG A 27 18.88 2.91 -8.10
C ARG A 27 18.54 1.63 -7.35
N LEU A 28 17.46 0.96 -7.73
CA LEU A 28 17.06 -0.31 -7.12
C LEU A 28 18.05 -1.43 -7.50
N SER A 29 18.52 -1.48 -8.75
CA SER A 29 19.59 -2.40 -9.15
C SER A 29 20.89 -2.11 -8.39
N ASP A 30 21.28 -0.84 -8.23
CA ASP A 30 22.46 -0.44 -7.45
C ASP A 30 22.32 -0.80 -5.95
N ALA A 31 21.10 -0.82 -5.43
CA ALA A 31 20.78 -1.27 -4.07
C ALA A 31 20.77 -2.81 -3.92
N GLY A 32 20.90 -3.55 -5.02
CA GLY A 32 21.00 -5.01 -5.03
C GLY A 32 19.67 -5.76 -5.19
N PHE A 33 18.61 -5.09 -5.64
CA PHE A 33 17.35 -5.76 -5.96
C PHE A 33 17.42 -6.47 -7.32
N GLU A 34 16.75 -7.62 -7.42
CA GLU A 34 16.67 -8.39 -8.66
C GLU A 34 15.78 -7.72 -9.70
N ASP A 35 16.14 -7.83 -10.98
CA ASP A 35 15.42 -7.17 -12.08
C ASP A 35 13.93 -7.57 -12.15
N GLU A 36 13.61 -8.82 -11.83
CA GLU A 36 12.22 -9.29 -11.82
C GLU A 36 11.40 -8.62 -10.70
N GLU A 37 11.96 -8.48 -9.50
CA GLU A 37 11.30 -7.79 -8.39
C GLU A 37 11.15 -6.29 -8.64
N ILE A 38 12.15 -5.68 -9.30
CA ILE A 38 12.11 -4.27 -9.73
C ILE A 38 10.96 -4.07 -10.72
N ASN A 39 10.87 -4.91 -11.74
CA ASN A 39 9.81 -4.81 -12.75
C ASN A 39 8.42 -4.99 -12.13
N GLU A 40 8.24 -5.98 -11.25
CA GLU A 40 6.98 -6.17 -10.52
C GLU A 40 6.61 -4.93 -9.68
N ALA A 41 7.57 -4.35 -8.96
CA ALA A 41 7.33 -3.17 -8.12
C ALA A 41 6.96 -1.95 -8.97
N LEU A 42 7.64 -1.76 -10.10
CA LEU A 42 7.35 -0.67 -11.03
C LEU A 42 5.99 -0.83 -11.71
N GLU A 43 5.59 -2.04 -12.11
CA GLU A 43 4.25 -2.34 -12.65
C GLU A 43 3.16 -2.07 -11.58
N TRP A 44 3.40 -2.50 -10.35
CA TRP A 44 2.48 -2.26 -9.24
C TRP A 44 2.31 -0.76 -8.96
N TRP A 45 3.43 -0.02 -8.92
CA TRP A 45 3.48 1.41 -8.68
C TRP A 45 2.86 2.23 -9.82
N SER A 46 3.10 1.86 -11.09
CA SER A 46 2.48 2.54 -12.22
C SER A 46 0.96 2.43 -12.16
N GLY A 47 0.43 1.25 -11.87
CA GLY A 47 -1.02 1.08 -11.74
C GLY A 47 -1.59 1.86 -10.54
N LEU A 48 -0.84 2.02 -9.45
CA LEU A 48 -1.28 2.84 -8.31
C LEU A 48 -1.48 4.29 -8.76
N ARG A 49 -0.53 4.83 -9.52
CA ARG A 49 -0.60 6.20 -10.06
C ARG A 49 -1.73 6.38 -11.04
N GLU A 50 -1.98 5.40 -11.91
CA GLU A 50 -3.09 5.44 -12.86
C GLU A 50 -4.45 5.44 -12.13
N MET A 51 -4.60 4.57 -11.14
CA MET A 51 -5.84 4.46 -10.36
C MET A 51 -6.07 5.67 -9.46
N ALA A 52 -5.01 6.23 -8.86
CA ALA A 52 -5.09 7.46 -8.07
C ALA A 52 -5.52 8.69 -8.91
N GLN A 53 -5.27 8.66 -10.22
CA GLN A 53 -5.72 9.69 -11.17
C GLN A 53 -7.11 9.40 -11.77
N ALA A 54 -7.64 8.20 -11.57
CA ALA A 54 -8.96 7.85 -12.07
C ALA A 54 -10.04 8.71 -11.37
N ALA A 55 -11.08 9.05 -12.13
CA ALA A 55 -12.15 9.91 -11.64
C ALA A 55 -12.83 9.29 -10.40
N SER A 56 -13.06 10.13 -9.38
CA SER A 56 -13.82 9.73 -8.19
C SER A 56 -15.23 9.22 -8.56
N PRO A 57 -15.80 8.31 -7.78
CA PRO A 57 -17.13 7.78 -8.05
C PRO A 57 -18.15 8.91 -8.15
N GLN A 58 -19.09 8.79 -9.09
CA GLN A 58 -20.15 9.79 -9.32
C GLN A 58 -21.04 10.01 -8.10
N ILE A 59 -21.13 9.01 -7.21
CA ILE A 59 -21.86 9.07 -5.96
C ILE A 59 -20.86 8.75 -4.85
N ALA A 60 -20.59 9.72 -3.99
CA ALA A 60 -19.81 9.49 -2.79
C ALA A 60 -20.62 8.67 -1.77
N PRO A 61 -20.01 7.67 -1.12
CA PRO A 61 -20.66 6.97 -0.03
C PRO A 61 -20.91 7.92 1.14
N LYS A 62 -22.02 7.70 1.84
CA LYS A 62 -22.34 8.39 3.09
C LYS A 62 -21.55 7.78 4.25
N SER A 63 -21.44 8.52 5.35
CA SER A 63 -20.74 8.06 6.56
C SER A 63 -21.34 6.81 7.21
N ASP A 64 -22.60 6.50 6.94
CA ASP A 64 -23.32 5.29 7.41
C ASP A 64 -23.32 4.15 6.38
N SER A 65 -22.60 4.32 5.26
CA SER A 65 -22.48 3.28 4.24
C SER A 65 -21.59 2.15 4.75
N VAL A 66 -22.01 0.92 4.49
CA VAL A 66 -21.23 -0.27 4.81
C VAL A 66 -20.69 -0.86 3.51
N ARG A 67 -19.37 -1.07 3.44
CA ARG A 67 -18.76 -1.81 2.33
C ARG A 67 -19.02 -3.31 2.50
N ILE A 68 -19.47 -3.95 1.42
CA ILE A 68 -19.59 -5.41 1.33
C ILE A 68 -18.42 -5.93 0.50
N TYR A 69 -17.69 -6.90 1.04
CA TYR A 69 -16.58 -7.54 0.33
C TYR A 69 -17.10 -8.66 -0.57
N ALA A 70 -16.60 -8.72 -1.80
CA ALA A 70 -16.88 -9.83 -2.71
C ALA A 70 -16.18 -11.12 -2.25
N ASP A 71 -16.62 -12.27 -2.76
CA ASP A 71 -16.01 -13.57 -2.42
C ASP A 71 -14.53 -13.62 -2.81
N SER A 72 -14.17 -13.03 -3.95
CA SER A 72 -12.78 -12.91 -4.42
C SER A 72 -11.92 -12.07 -3.47
N GLU A 73 -12.44 -10.94 -3.00
CA GLU A 73 -11.77 -10.09 -2.02
C GLU A 73 -11.65 -10.82 -0.68
N THR A 74 -12.68 -11.55 -0.26
CA THR A 74 -12.67 -12.32 1.00
C THR A 74 -11.68 -13.48 0.97
N ALA A 75 -11.47 -14.08 -0.21
CA ALA A 75 -10.47 -15.12 -0.42
C ALA A 75 -9.05 -14.56 -0.46
N HIS A 76 -8.87 -13.33 -0.97
CA HIS A 76 -7.55 -12.73 -1.16
C HIS A 76 -7.06 -11.92 0.05
N LEU A 77 -7.97 -11.18 0.70
CA LEU A 77 -7.72 -10.40 1.91
C LEU A 77 -8.20 -11.20 3.12
N SER A 78 -7.31 -11.51 4.06
CA SER A 78 -7.70 -12.20 5.30
C SER A 78 -8.69 -11.37 6.14
N ALA A 79 -9.34 -12.01 7.13
CA ALA A 79 -10.21 -11.29 8.06
C ALA A 79 -9.47 -10.20 8.83
N GLU A 80 -8.20 -10.44 9.18
CA GLU A 80 -7.31 -9.48 9.82
C GLU A 80 -7.03 -8.27 8.92
N CYS A 81 -6.73 -8.50 7.64
CA CYS A 81 -6.56 -7.43 6.65
C CYS A 81 -7.80 -6.53 6.54
N ARG A 82 -8.99 -7.14 6.44
CA ARG A 82 -10.25 -6.38 6.36
C ARG A 82 -10.55 -5.63 7.66
N GLY A 83 -10.23 -6.22 8.80
CA GLY A 83 -10.34 -5.57 10.11
C GLY A 83 -9.44 -4.36 10.25
N PHE A 84 -8.20 -4.46 9.77
CA PHE A 84 -7.25 -3.36 9.78
C PHE A 84 -7.69 -2.20 8.88
N ILE A 85 -8.19 -2.49 7.68
CA ILE A 85 -8.80 -1.47 6.79
C ILE A 85 -9.96 -0.76 7.49
N ALA A 86 -10.87 -1.52 8.12
CA ALA A 86 -12.01 -0.96 8.84
C ALA A 86 -11.57 -0.12 10.05
N PHE A 87 -10.53 -0.53 10.75
CA PHE A 87 -9.92 0.24 11.84
C PHE A 87 -9.43 1.59 11.35
N LEU A 88 -8.62 1.62 10.28
CA LEU A 88 -8.08 2.86 9.72
C LEU A 88 -9.18 3.79 9.18
N GLU A 89 -10.23 3.25 8.56
CA GLU A 89 -11.41 4.04 8.16
C GLU A 89 -12.13 4.62 9.38
N SER A 90 -12.34 3.83 10.44
CA SER A 90 -12.99 4.30 11.67
C SER A 90 -12.19 5.36 12.42
N ALA A 91 -10.86 5.30 12.32
CA ALA A 91 -9.94 6.30 12.87
C ALA A 91 -9.86 7.57 12.01
N GLY A 92 -10.51 7.60 10.84
CA GLY A 92 -10.48 8.73 9.91
C GLY A 92 -9.20 8.85 9.09
N VAL A 93 -8.33 7.84 9.12
CA VAL A 93 -7.09 7.78 8.32
C VAL A 93 -7.43 7.53 6.85
N LEU A 94 -8.40 6.65 6.58
CA LEU A 94 -8.83 6.33 5.23
C LEU A 94 -10.20 6.96 4.95
N ASP A 95 -10.31 7.64 3.81
CA ASP A 95 -11.60 7.88 3.18
C ASP A 95 -12.01 6.65 2.36
N ALA A 96 -13.27 6.63 1.92
CA ALA A 96 -13.77 5.52 1.10
C ALA A 96 -12.95 5.32 -0.18
N LEU A 97 -12.40 6.39 -0.77
CA LEU A 97 -11.60 6.31 -2.00
C LEU A 97 -10.24 5.64 -1.75
N SER A 98 -9.54 6.01 -0.68
CA SER A 98 -8.28 5.37 -0.26
C SER A 98 -8.52 3.91 0.05
N ARG A 99 -9.63 3.58 0.72
CA ARG A 99 -10.01 2.18 0.97
C ARG A 99 -10.15 1.39 -0.32
N GLU A 100 -10.87 1.91 -1.32
CA GLU A 100 -11.01 1.23 -2.62
C GLU A 100 -9.66 1.04 -3.30
N LEU A 101 -8.81 2.07 -3.26
CA LEU A 101 -7.48 2.02 -3.87
C LEU A 101 -6.60 0.96 -3.20
N ILE A 102 -6.61 0.86 -1.87
CA ILE A 102 -5.89 -0.18 -1.11
C ILE A 102 -6.36 -1.57 -1.51
N ILE A 103 -7.69 -1.79 -1.55
CA ILE A 103 -8.26 -3.08 -1.89
C ILE A 103 -7.90 -3.47 -3.32
N GLU A 104 -8.05 -2.55 -4.26
CA GLU A 104 -7.74 -2.82 -5.66
C GLU A 104 -6.25 -3.12 -5.86
N ARG A 105 -5.36 -2.37 -5.21
CA ARG A 105 -3.91 -2.65 -5.22
C ARG A 105 -3.54 -3.99 -4.61
N ALA A 106 -4.24 -4.40 -3.57
CA ALA A 106 -4.08 -5.72 -3.00
C ALA A 106 -4.54 -6.80 -4.00
N MET A 107 -5.68 -6.62 -4.65
CA MET A 107 -6.21 -7.56 -5.64
C MET A 107 -5.35 -7.67 -6.91
N ALA A 108 -4.54 -6.66 -7.22
CA ALA A 108 -3.60 -6.69 -8.35
C ALA A 108 -2.41 -7.66 -8.14
N LEU A 109 -2.24 -8.21 -6.94
CA LEU A 109 -1.16 -9.13 -6.61
C LEU A 109 -1.46 -10.54 -7.13
N LYS A 110 -0.69 -10.98 -8.12
CA LYS A 110 -0.99 -12.18 -8.92
C LYS A 110 -0.87 -13.53 -8.17
N GLN A 111 -0.22 -13.60 -6.99
CA GLN A 111 0.31 -14.89 -6.50
C GLN A 111 0.07 -15.27 -5.02
N CYS A 112 -0.71 -14.53 -4.23
CA CYS A 112 -0.91 -14.94 -2.82
C CYS A 112 -2.07 -14.23 -2.14
N THR A 113 -2.62 -14.85 -1.10
CA THR A 113 -3.42 -14.13 -0.10
C THR A 113 -2.55 -13.07 0.56
N VAL A 114 -3.07 -11.85 0.66
CA VAL A 114 -2.38 -10.73 1.32
C VAL A 114 -2.51 -10.91 2.82
N ASN A 115 -1.36 -11.04 3.49
CA ASN A 115 -1.28 -10.99 4.95
C ASN A 115 -1.27 -9.54 5.45
N LEU A 116 -1.43 -9.36 6.76
CA LEU A 116 -1.51 -8.02 7.35
C LEU A 116 -0.26 -7.17 7.06
N HIS A 117 0.93 -7.76 7.17
CA HIS A 117 2.19 -7.07 6.88
C HIS A 117 2.24 -6.47 5.47
N ARG A 118 1.95 -7.28 4.45
CA ARG A 118 1.88 -6.81 3.07
C ARG A 118 0.80 -5.76 2.86
N LEU A 119 -0.34 -5.90 3.54
CA LEU A 119 -1.38 -4.88 3.51
C LEU A 119 -0.89 -3.55 4.10
N LYS A 120 -0.18 -3.55 5.23
CA LYS A 120 0.37 -2.34 5.85
C LYS A 120 1.30 -1.60 4.87
N VAL A 121 2.15 -2.32 4.14
CA VAL A 121 2.98 -1.74 3.06
C VAL A 121 2.12 -1.12 1.94
N ILE A 122 1.06 -1.80 1.50
CA ILE A 122 0.14 -1.25 0.48
C ILE A 122 -0.52 0.04 0.97
N VAL A 123 -1.03 0.04 2.21
CA VAL A 123 -1.64 1.22 2.85
C VAL A 123 -0.66 2.38 2.87
N LEU A 124 0.57 2.13 3.32
CA LEU A 124 1.63 3.12 3.39
C LEU A 124 1.89 3.77 2.02
N MET A 125 2.04 2.95 0.98
CA MET A 125 2.29 3.42 -0.38
C MET A 125 1.11 4.21 -0.95
N VAL A 126 -0.13 3.82 -0.65
CA VAL A 126 -1.33 4.56 -1.08
C VAL A 126 -1.42 5.92 -0.39
N LEU A 127 -1.17 5.98 0.91
CA LEU A 127 -1.20 7.23 1.68
C LEU A 127 -0.08 8.18 1.22
N TRP A 128 1.12 7.65 0.98
CA TRP A 128 2.24 8.40 0.44
C TRP A 128 1.94 8.96 -0.96
N GLN A 129 1.37 8.16 -1.86
CA GLN A 129 1.01 8.62 -3.21
C GLN A 129 -0.07 9.72 -3.23
N ARG A 130 -0.92 9.79 -2.21
CA ARG A 130 -1.96 10.84 -2.07
C ARG A 130 -1.48 12.09 -1.33
N ASP A 131 -0.21 12.16 -0.94
CA ASP A 131 0.37 13.26 -0.13
C ASP A 131 -0.45 13.50 1.16
N GLN A 132 -0.99 12.42 1.74
CA GLN A 132 -1.75 12.51 2.98
C GLN A 132 -0.80 12.56 4.18
N PRO A 133 -0.99 13.51 5.12
CA PRO A 133 -0.15 13.58 6.31
C PRO A 133 -0.35 12.31 7.14
N LEU A 134 0.73 11.58 7.36
CA LEU A 134 0.77 10.44 8.25
C LEU A 134 1.02 10.94 9.68
N ASP A 135 0.04 10.77 10.56
CA ASP A 135 0.25 10.95 11.99
C ASP A 135 1.34 9.95 12.46
N GLY A 136 2.26 10.39 13.32
CA GLY A 136 3.32 9.55 13.85
C GLY A 136 2.79 8.27 14.50
N LEU A 137 1.64 8.31 15.19
CA LEU A 137 1.05 7.12 15.80
C LEU A 137 0.55 6.11 14.76
N ILE A 138 0.00 6.59 13.64
CA ILE A 138 -0.49 5.73 12.55
C ILE A 138 0.69 5.19 11.75
N LEU A 139 1.73 6.00 11.57
CA LEU A 139 2.98 5.56 10.96
C LEU A 139 3.62 4.46 11.81
N ASP A 140 3.71 4.66 13.12
CA ASP A 140 4.21 3.64 14.06
C ASP A 140 3.39 2.36 13.93
N GLU A 141 2.05 2.43 13.96
CA GLU A 141 1.20 1.25 13.76
C GLU A 141 1.41 0.59 12.38
N LEU A 142 1.67 1.35 11.31
CA LEU A 142 1.93 0.77 9.98
C LEU A 142 3.31 0.11 9.88
N LEU A 143 4.28 0.59 10.64
CA LEU A 143 5.63 0.03 10.71
C LEU A 143 5.76 -1.06 11.80
N ASP A 144 4.84 -1.09 12.77
CA ASP A 144 4.84 -2.06 13.85
C ASP A 144 4.52 -3.46 13.30
N GLY A 145 5.46 -4.38 13.51
CA GLY A 145 5.46 -5.74 12.94
C GLY A 145 6.74 -6.15 12.22
N ASP A 146 7.70 -5.24 12.00
CA ASP A 146 9.00 -5.56 11.39
C ASP A 146 10.05 -6.10 12.40
N ASP A 147 9.80 -5.97 13.72
CA ASP A 147 10.80 -6.27 14.76
C ASP A 147 10.95 -7.76 15.12
N GLU A 148 10.05 -8.66 14.71
CA GLU A 148 10.08 -10.05 15.18
C GLU A 148 10.97 -11.02 14.35
N ARG A 149 11.77 -10.50 13.39
CA ARG A 149 12.66 -11.35 12.56
C ARG A 149 14.16 -11.04 12.63
N LEU A 150 14.60 -10.03 13.38
CA LEU A 150 16.03 -9.73 13.57
C LEU A 150 16.60 -10.12 14.95
N ALA A 151 15.78 -10.71 15.82
CA ALA A 151 16.20 -11.12 17.16
C ALA A 151 16.21 -12.64 17.36
N VAL A 152 16.73 -13.42 16.40
CA VAL A 152 17.22 -14.78 16.69
C VAL A 152 18.46 -15.07 15.83
N GLN A 153 19.63 -14.65 16.34
CA GLN A 153 20.93 -15.27 16.03
C GLN A 153 21.40 -16.05 17.25
#